data_AF-A0A7C4XIV8-F1
#
_entry.id   AF-A0A7C4XIV8-F1
#
_cell.length_a   1.000
_cell.length_b   1.000
_cell.length_c   1.000
_cell.angle_alpha   90.00
_cell.angle_beta   90.00
_cell.angle_gamma   90.00
#
_symmetry.space_group_name_H-M   'P 1'
#
loop_
_entity.id
_entity.type
_entity.pdbx_description
1 polymer ?
#
loop_
_entity_poly.entity_id
_entity_poly.type
_entity_poly.pdbx_seq_one_letter_code
_entity_poly.pdbx_strand_id
1 'polypeptide(L)'
;MPEQRLEELAEKLGFSKSPDFVKRIEELIEHLSLPSKVKTVEDPSGKLEVLIESAMKDLSFRFTPKLLSREEVADIFRNVF
;
A
#
# COMPACT_ATOMS: atom_id res chain seq x y z
N MET A 1 11.76 13.06 8.50
CA MET A 1 10.86 13.86 7.64
C MET A 1 10.58 13.08 6.36
N PRO A 2 9.39 12.46 6.21
CA PRO A 2 9.02 11.61 5.07
C PRO A 2 8.44 12.35 3.85
N GLU A 3 7.85 13.53 4.05
CA GLU A 3 7.00 14.23 3.06
C GLU A 3 7.74 14.64 1.78
N GLN A 4 9.01 15.07 1.89
CA GLN A 4 9.83 15.46 0.74
C GLN A 4 10.15 14.32 -0.23
N ARG A 5 10.15 13.06 0.22
CA ARG A 5 10.51 11.91 -0.65
C ARG A 5 9.41 11.54 -1.64
N LEU A 6 8.14 11.71 -1.26
CA LEU A 6 7.02 11.42 -2.16
C LEU A 6 6.90 12.49 -3.25
N GLU A 7 7.18 13.74 -2.90
CA GLU A 7 7.27 14.85 -3.87
C GLU A 7 8.42 14.65 -4.86
N GLU A 8 9.62 14.30 -4.39
CA GLU A 8 10.76 13.97 -5.26
C GLU A 8 10.48 12.76 -6.18
N LEU A 9 9.80 11.74 -5.67
CA LEU A 9 9.40 10.58 -6.47
C LEU A 9 8.35 10.97 -7.52
N ALA A 10 7.39 11.82 -7.16
CA ALA A 10 6.40 12.37 -8.08
C ALA A 10 7.10 13.14 -9.22
N GLU A 11 8.08 13.98 -8.91
CA GLU A 11 8.86 14.69 -9.92
C GLU A 11 9.61 13.74 -10.87
N LYS A 12 10.30 12.73 -10.34
CA LYS A 12 11.03 11.73 -11.14
C LYS A 12 10.12 10.90 -12.03
N LEU A 13 8.88 10.66 -11.60
CA LEU A 13 7.87 9.94 -12.38
C LEU A 13 7.09 10.87 -13.33
N GLY A 14 7.43 12.16 -13.41
CA GLY A 14 6.79 13.12 -14.31
C GLY A 14 5.48 13.72 -13.79
N PHE A 15 5.16 13.54 -12.50
CA PHE A 15 3.96 14.03 -11.83
C PHE A 15 4.17 15.35 -11.07
N SER A 16 5.20 16.13 -11.41
CA SER A 16 5.70 17.34 -10.73
C SER A 16 4.70 18.49 -10.48
N LYS A 17 3.43 18.34 -10.86
CA LYS A 17 2.36 19.35 -10.68
C LYS A 17 1.09 18.80 -10.00
N SER A 18 1.09 17.56 -9.53
CA SER A 18 -0.10 16.92 -8.96
C SER A 18 -0.08 17.02 -7.43
N PRO A 19 -1.08 17.66 -6.79
CA PRO A 19 -1.15 17.77 -5.33
C PRO A 19 -1.42 16.43 -4.62
N ASP A 20 -1.74 15.37 -5.37
CA ASP A 20 -2.07 14.05 -4.84
C ASP A 20 -1.33 12.97 -5.64
N PHE A 21 -0.17 12.56 -5.13
CA PHE A 21 0.65 11.50 -5.72
C PHE A 21 -0.04 10.13 -5.64
N VAL A 22 -0.80 9.87 -4.57
CA VAL A 22 -1.50 8.60 -4.36
C VAL A 22 -2.54 8.41 -5.46
N LYS A 23 -3.34 9.44 -5.74
CA LYS A 23 -4.33 9.41 -6.83
C LYS A 23 -3.70 9.13 -8.20
N ARG A 24 -2.49 9.61 -8.47
CA ARG A 24 -1.80 9.33 -9.75
C ARG A 24 -1.34 7.89 -9.88
N ILE A 25 -0.94 7.28 -8.77
CA ILE A 25 -0.63 5.85 -8.74
C ILE A 25 -1.90 5.04 -8.96
N GLU A 26 -3.03 5.41 -8.35
CA GLU A 26 -4.33 4.78 -8.59
C GLU A 26 -4.75 4.88 -10.06
N GLU A 27 -4.69 6.07 -10.66
CA GLU A 27 -4.97 6.27 -12.10
C GLU A 27 -4.05 5.44 -13.01
N LEU A 28 -2.76 5.30 -12.64
CA LEU A 28 -1.81 4.48 -13.39
C LEU A 28 -2.14 2.98 -13.30
N ILE A 29 -2.51 2.50 -12.11
CA ILE A 29 -2.95 1.11 -11.88
C ILE A 29 -4.17 0.81 -12.78
N GLU A 30 -5.14 1.73 -12.83
CA GLU A 30 -6.31 1.62 -13.71
C GLU A 30 -5.92 1.63 -15.20
N HIS A 31 -5.02 2.54 -15.62
CA HIS A 31 -4.57 2.63 -17.00
C HIS A 31 -3.87 1.35 -17.47
N LEU A 32 -3.10 0.71 -16.58
CA LEU A 32 -2.44 -0.57 -16.84
C LEU A 32 -3.38 -1.78 -16.72
N SER A 33 -4.67 -1.56 -16.42
CA SER A 33 -5.68 -2.61 -16.21
C SER A 33 -5.27 -3.61 -15.13
N LEU A 34 -4.51 -3.16 -14.13
CA LEU A 34 -4.14 -3.98 -12.99
C LEU A 34 -5.31 -4.07 -12.01
N PRO A 35 -5.54 -5.24 -11.38
CA PRO A 35 -6.59 -5.37 -10.38
C PRO A 35 -6.25 -4.54 -9.14
N SER A 36 -7.09 -3.54 -8.84
CA SER A 36 -6.94 -2.67 -7.66
C SER A 36 -7.48 -3.28 -6.36
N LYS A 37 -8.27 -4.36 -6.46
CA LYS A 37 -8.80 -5.12 -5.32
C LYS A 37 -8.66 -6.60 -5.54
N VAL A 38 -8.37 -7.35 -4.48
CA VAL A 38 -8.22 -8.81 -4.55
C VAL A 38 -9.58 -9.48 -4.33
N LYS A 39 -10.31 -9.75 -5.41
CA LYS A 39 -11.66 -10.36 -5.34
C LYS A 39 -11.68 -11.86 -4.97
N THR A 40 -10.52 -12.50 -4.82
CA THR A 40 -10.37 -13.97 -4.85
C THR A 40 -9.94 -14.61 -3.52
N VAL A 41 -10.09 -13.94 -2.38
CA VAL A 41 -9.86 -14.61 -1.09
C VAL A 41 -11.18 -15.21 -0.59
N GLU A 42 -11.45 -16.45 -1.01
CA GLU A 42 -12.64 -17.23 -0.63
C GLU A 42 -12.70 -17.64 0.87
N ASP A 43 -11.86 -17.09 1.75
CA ASP A 43 -11.99 -17.28 3.20
C ASP A 43 -11.31 -16.13 3.98
N PRO A 44 -12.04 -15.04 4.30
CA PRO A 44 -11.45 -13.74 4.59
C PRO A 44 -11.06 -13.48 6.04
N SER A 45 -11.40 -14.34 7.01
CA SER A 45 -11.04 -14.09 8.43
C SER A 45 -9.80 -14.87 8.85
N GLY A 46 -9.78 -16.18 8.63
CA GLY A 46 -8.65 -17.04 9.02
C GLY A 46 -7.38 -16.78 8.22
N LYS A 47 -7.49 -16.58 6.90
CA LYS A 47 -6.32 -16.32 6.05
C LYS A 47 -5.80 -14.90 6.19
N LEU A 48 -6.68 -13.92 6.44
CA LEU A 48 -6.28 -12.52 6.62
C LEU A 48 -5.42 -12.34 7.86
N GLU A 49 -5.81 -12.95 8.99
CA GLU A 49 -5.01 -12.91 10.22
C GLU A 49 -3.62 -13.55 10.03
N VAL A 50 -3.53 -14.65 9.28
CA VAL A 50 -2.24 -15.27 8.93
C VAL A 50 -1.38 -14.32 8.09
N LEU A 51 -1.97 -13.65 7.09
CA LEU A 51 -1.26 -12.69 6.24
C LEU A 51 -0.77 -11.46 7.04
N ILE A 52 -1.58 -10.94 7.95
CA ILE A 52 -1.20 -9.84 8.85
C ILE A 52 -0.03 -10.24 9.73
N GLU A 53 -0.11 -11.41 10.37
CA GLU A 53 0.99 -11.93 11.21
C GLU A 53 2.27 -12.18 10.42
N SER A 54 2.16 -12.67 9.18
CA SER A 54 3.30 -12.84 8.28
C SER A 54 3.93 -11.50 7.89
N ALA A 55 3.12 -10.50 7.54
CA ALA A 55 3.61 -9.16 7.20
C ALA A 55 4.35 -8.49 8.36
N MET A 56 3.82 -8.61 9.58
CA MET A 56 4.45 -8.06 10.80
C MET A 56 5.80 -8.70 11.13
N LYS A 57 6.01 -9.96 10.73
CA LYS A 57 7.27 -10.71 10.95
C LYS A 57 8.26 -10.57 9.79
N ASP A 58 7.85 -9.97 8.68
CA ASP A 58 8.68 -9.83 7.50
C ASP A 58 9.87 -8.89 7.79
N LEU A 59 11.06 -9.28 7.34
CA LEU A 59 12.28 -8.50 7.55
C LEU A 59 12.21 -7.14 6.83
N SER A 60 11.52 -7.07 5.68
CA SER A 60 11.32 -5.83 4.92
C SER A 60 10.50 -4.80 5.70
N PHE A 61 9.58 -5.26 6.56
CA PHE A 61 8.75 -4.40 7.39
C PHE A 61 9.57 -3.49 8.32
N ARG A 62 10.77 -3.93 8.72
CA ARG A 62 11.69 -3.16 9.57
C ARG A 62 12.27 -1.93 8.89
N PHE A 63 12.22 -1.86 7.56
CA PHE A 63 12.72 -0.73 6.77
C PHE A 63 11.59 0.23 6.36
N THR A 64 10.36 -0.01 6.81
CA THR A 64 9.25 0.90 6.55
C THR A 64 9.51 2.26 7.20
N PRO A 65 9.21 3.38 6.50
CA PRO A 65 9.45 4.72 7.05
C PRO A 65 8.62 5.04 8.31
N LYS A 66 7.48 4.35 8.46
CA LYS A 66 6.59 4.44 9.61
C LYS A 66 6.36 3.02 10.14
N LEU A 67 6.70 2.80 11.41
CA LEU A 67 6.31 1.60 12.13
C LEU A 67 4.78 1.62 12.30
N LEU A 68 4.11 0.64 11.71
CA LEU A 68 2.66 0.49 11.82
C LEU A 68 2.33 -0.48 12.95
N SER A 69 1.25 -0.19 13.67
CA SER A 69 0.66 -1.15 14.59
C SER A 69 0.04 -2.32 13.83
N ARG A 70 -0.25 -3.42 14.55
CA ARG A 70 -0.95 -4.57 13.99
C ARG A 70 -2.31 -4.15 13.42
N GLU A 71 -3.05 -3.32 14.15
CA GLU A 71 -4.35 -2.78 13.73
C GLU A 71 -4.23 -1.94 12.46
N GLU A 72 -3.22 -1.06 12.36
CA GLU A 72 -2.99 -0.26 11.15
C GLU A 72 -2.68 -1.14 9.94
N VAL A 73 -1.90 -2.22 10.12
CA VAL A 73 -1.65 -3.21 9.05
C VAL A 73 -2.94 -3.94 8.69
N ALA A 74 -3.72 -4.37 9.68
CA ALA A 74 -4.99 -5.05 9.45
C ALA A 74 -5.97 -4.17 8.65
N ASP A 75 -6.04 -2.88 8.93
CA ASP A 75 -6.87 -1.92 8.20
C ASP A 75 -6.43 -1.79 6.74
N ILE A 76 -5.11 -1.78 6.46
CA ILE A 76 -4.58 -1.79 5.08
C ILE A 76 -5.03 -3.06 4.34
N PHE A 77 -4.88 -4.22 4.98
CA PHE A 77 -5.30 -5.49 4.40
C PHE A 77 -6.82 -5.50 4.12
N ARG A 78 -7.66 -5.03 5.05
CA ARG A 78 -9.12 -4.93 4.84
C ARG A 78 -9.53 -3.94 3.74
N ASN A 79 -8.71 -2.94 3.44
CA ASN A 79 -8.99 -2.00 2.36
C ASN A 79 -8.66 -2.58 0.97
N VAL A 80 -7.72 -3.52 0.89
CA VAL A 80 -7.21 -4.12 -0.36
C VAL A 80 -7.94 -5.42 -0.74
N PHE A 81 -8.25 -6.26 0.25
CA PHE A 81 -8.99 -7.51 0.10
C PHE A 81 -10.49 -7.27 0.27
#